data_AF-A0A845ZYU6-F1
#
_entry.id   AF-A0A845ZYU6-F1
#
_cell.length_a   1.000
_cell.length_b   1.000
_cell.length_c   1.000
_cell.angle_alpha   90.00
_cell.angle_beta   90.00
_cell.angle_gamma   90.00
#
_symmetry.space_group_name_H-M   'P 1'
#
loop_
_entity.id
_entity.type
_entity.pdbx_description
1 polymer ?
#
loop_
_entity_poly.entity_id
_entity_poly.type
_entity_poly.pdbx_seq_one_letter_code
_entity_poly.pdbx_strand_id
1 'polypeptide(L)'
;MNFKQLSKRNVKVPQEILKAAVASSNGSSIVPEITSIVAEITINVPANLRDVRFNVLVNSPEGQDRIGLYKTHLVGALELFGTLHHSGPVTFTLPLTRALKALAKKKKLDLDIDQPLQVGLVPDSKRIRRDSLEATLESVNIKIF
;
A
#
# COMPACT_ATOMS: atom_id res chain seq x y z
N MET A 1 -17.43 -1.42 13.71
CA MET A 1 -17.38 -0.18 12.92
C MET A 1 -16.54 -0.54 11.70
N ASN A 2 -17.22 -0.77 10.58
CA ASN A 2 -16.66 -1.50 9.46
C ASN A 2 -15.50 -0.73 8.81
N PHE A 3 -14.48 -1.47 8.39
CA PHE A 3 -13.37 -0.95 7.62
C PHE A 3 -13.83 -0.55 6.22
N LYS A 4 -13.64 0.73 5.87
CA LYS A 4 -13.88 1.25 4.54
C LYS A 4 -12.56 1.81 4.01
N GLN A 5 -12.02 1.16 2.98
CA GLN A 5 -10.93 1.77 2.21
C GLN A 5 -11.52 2.99 1.50
N LEU A 6 -10.86 4.15 1.61
CA LEU A 6 -11.34 5.37 0.98
C LEU A 6 -11.21 5.30 -0.53
N SER A 7 -10.13 4.67 -0.99
CA SER A 7 -9.84 4.49 -2.39
C SER A 7 -8.97 3.26 -2.61
N LYS A 8 -9.03 2.72 -3.83
CA LYS A 8 -8.27 1.55 -4.26
C LYS A 8 -7.78 1.74 -5.70
N ARG A 9 -6.65 1.12 -6.00
CA ARG A 9 -6.09 1.01 -7.35
C ARG A 9 -5.57 -0.40 -7.57
N ASN A 10 -5.93 -0.97 -8.71
CA ASN A 10 -5.33 -2.20 -9.21
C ASN A 10 -4.14 -1.82 -10.08
N VAL A 11 -2.95 -2.31 -9.73
CA VAL A 11 -1.70 -2.00 -10.42
C VAL A 11 -1.16 -3.29 -11.03
N LYS A 12 -0.90 -3.27 -12.34
CA LYS A 12 -0.22 -4.39 -12.99
C LYS A 12 1.24 -4.39 -12.56
N VAL A 13 1.70 -5.51 -12.03
CA VAL A 13 3.10 -5.72 -11.66
C VAL A 13 3.59 -6.93 -12.44
N PRO A 14 4.57 -6.78 -13.34
CA PRO A 14 5.12 -7.90 -14.08
C PRO A 14 5.51 -9.07 -13.17
N GLN A 15 5.16 -10.29 -13.58
CA GLN A 15 5.41 -11.50 -12.79
C GLN A 15 6.89 -11.68 -12.44
N GLU A 16 7.80 -11.29 -13.32
CA GLU A 16 9.24 -11.34 -13.11
C GLU A 16 9.66 -10.53 -11.88
N ILE A 17 9.06 -9.36 -11.68
CA ILE A 17 9.31 -8.49 -10.52
C ILE A 17 8.80 -9.17 -9.25
N LEU A 18 7.59 -9.73 -9.29
CA LEU A 18 7.00 -10.44 -8.15
C LEU A 18 7.82 -11.69 -7.78
N LYS A 19 8.27 -12.46 -8.77
CA LYS A 19 9.10 -13.66 -8.59
C LYS A 19 10.45 -13.30 -8.00
N ALA A 20 11.12 -12.28 -8.53
CA ALA A 20 12.40 -11.80 -7.98
C ALA A 20 12.25 -11.20 -6.57
N ALA A 21 11.13 -10.52 -6.27
CA ALA A 21 10.80 -10.07 -4.91
C ALA A 21 10.83 -11.21 -3.90
N VAL A 22 10.37 -12.39 -4.31
CA VAL A 22 10.20 -13.56 -3.44
C VAL A 22 11.48 -14.41 -3.40
N ALA A 23 12.18 -14.54 -4.52
CA ALA A 23 13.37 -15.36 -4.71
C ALA A 23 14.61 -14.89 -3.93
N SER A 24 14.71 -13.59 -3.60
CA SER A 24 15.78 -12.95 -2.80
C SER A 24 15.84 -13.44 -1.32
N SER A 25 15.46 -14.69 -1.04
CA SER A 25 15.43 -15.28 0.31
C SER A 25 16.18 -16.61 0.39
N ASN A 26 16.49 -17.24 -0.75
CA ASN A 26 17.23 -18.50 -0.80
C ASN A 26 18.49 -18.22 -1.63
N GLY A 27 19.65 -18.22 -0.99
CA GLY A 27 20.94 -17.73 -1.53
C GLY A 27 21.51 -18.52 -2.72
N SER A 28 20.75 -18.67 -3.79
CA SER A 28 21.22 -19.13 -5.08
C SER A 28 20.15 -18.82 -6.13
N SER A 29 20.34 -17.78 -6.94
CA SER A 29 19.88 -17.83 -8.33
C SER A 29 20.47 -16.70 -9.17
N ILE A 30 20.66 -17.02 -10.43
CA ILE A 30 21.31 -16.29 -11.54
C ILE A 30 20.42 -15.13 -12.04
N VAL A 31 19.55 -14.61 -11.17
CA VAL A 31 18.60 -13.53 -11.45
C VAL A 31 19.14 -12.28 -10.76
N PRO A 32 19.21 -11.11 -11.42
CA PRO A 32 19.67 -9.89 -10.77
C PRO A 32 18.89 -9.71 -9.47
N GLU A 33 19.61 -9.56 -8.35
CA GLU A 33 19.01 -9.28 -7.05
C GLU A 33 18.18 -7.99 -7.19
N ILE A 34 16.86 -8.12 -7.25
CA ILE A 34 16.00 -6.97 -7.07
C ILE A 34 16.15 -6.57 -5.60
N THR A 35 17.00 -5.56 -5.36
CA THR A 35 17.37 -5.15 -4.01
C THR A 35 16.24 -4.41 -3.33
N SER A 36 15.38 -3.71 -4.08
CA SER A 36 14.19 -3.06 -3.51
C SER A 36 13.08 -2.85 -4.54
N ILE A 37 11.87 -3.34 -4.24
CA ILE A 37 10.64 -2.94 -4.94
C ILE A 37 9.98 -1.89 -4.09
N VAL A 38 9.66 -0.75 -4.70
CA VAL A 38 8.96 0.34 -4.02
C VAL A 38 7.69 0.72 -4.77
N ALA A 39 6.69 1.20 -4.04
CA ALA A 39 5.54 1.90 -4.60
C ALA A 39 5.74 3.39 -4.40
N GLU A 40 5.76 4.14 -5.50
CA GLU A 40 5.50 5.57 -5.48
C GLU A 40 3.99 5.79 -5.53
N ILE A 41 3.46 6.47 -4.54
CA ILE A 41 2.03 6.65 -4.32
C ILE A 41 1.75 8.14 -4.31
N THR A 42 0.79 8.57 -5.13
CA THR A 42 0.23 9.92 -5.07
C THR A 42 -1.19 9.84 -4.53
N ILE A 43 -1.45 10.59 -3.47
CA ILE A 43 -2.80 10.77 -2.93
C ILE A 43 -3.22 12.23 -3.06
N ASN A 44 -4.49 12.48 -3.38
CA ASN A 44 -5.07 13.80 -3.22
C ASN A 44 -5.53 13.95 -1.77
N VAL A 45 -5.04 14.98 -1.09
CA VAL A 45 -5.42 15.24 0.31
C VAL A 45 -6.27 16.50 0.36
N PRO A 46 -7.48 16.45 0.95
CA PRO A 46 -8.32 17.64 1.08
C PRO A 46 -7.74 18.62 2.10
N ALA A 47 -8.08 19.89 1.93
CA ALA A 47 -7.65 20.96 2.84
C ALA A 47 -8.30 20.83 4.22
N ASN A 48 -7.72 21.53 5.19
CA ASN A 48 -8.15 21.67 6.59
C ASN A 48 -8.23 20.35 7.37
N LEU A 49 -7.51 19.33 6.92
CA LEU A 49 -7.31 18.10 7.66
C LEU A 49 -6.28 18.30 8.78
N ARG A 50 -6.58 17.76 9.97
CA ARG A 50 -5.73 17.90 11.16
C ARG A 50 -5.28 16.54 11.69
N ASP A 51 -3.97 16.39 11.93
CA ASP A 51 -3.35 15.22 12.54
C ASP A 51 -3.84 13.90 11.90
N VAL A 52 -3.55 13.73 10.61
CA VAL A 52 -4.12 12.63 9.81
C VAL A 52 -3.08 11.55 9.54
N ARG A 53 -3.55 10.31 9.52
CA ARG A 53 -2.76 9.15 9.11
C ARG A 53 -3.51 8.38 8.04
N PHE A 54 -2.80 8.03 6.98
CA PHE A 54 -3.28 7.15 5.92
C PHE A 54 -2.41 5.90 5.88
N ASN A 55 -2.97 4.76 6.29
CA ASN A 55 -2.34 3.47 6.13
C ASN A 55 -2.49 2.99 4.69
N VAL A 56 -1.41 2.45 4.12
CA VAL A 56 -1.41 1.84 2.79
C VAL A 56 -1.39 0.33 2.92
N LEU A 57 -2.37 -0.31 2.29
CA LEU A 57 -2.50 -1.76 2.27
C LEU A 57 -2.34 -2.34 0.88
N VAL A 58 -1.84 -3.58 0.80
CA VAL A 58 -1.76 -4.38 -0.42
C VAL A 58 -2.58 -5.66 -0.30
N ASN A 59 -3.35 -6.00 -1.34
CA ASN A 59 -4.23 -7.18 -1.44
C ASN A 59 -5.06 -7.42 -0.16
N SER A 60 -5.54 -6.34 0.47
CA SER A 60 -6.29 -6.44 1.72
C SER A 60 -7.72 -6.91 1.43
N PRO A 61 -8.24 -7.91 2.17
CA PRO A 61 -9.63 -8.32 2.06
C PRO A 61 -10.58 -7.16 2.45
N GLU A 62 -11.73 -7.08 1.78
CA GLU A 62 -12.76 -6.07 2.07
C GLU A 62 -13.59 -6.44 3.31
N GLY A 63 -14.21 -5.45 3.95
CA GLY A 63 -15.23 -5.67 4.97
C GLY A 63 -14.77 -6.16 6.35
N GLN A 64 -13.47 -6.24 6.64
CA GLN A 64 -12.99 -6.72 7.95
C GLN A 64 -13.01 -5.64 9.02
N ASP A 65 -13.61 -5.90 10.18
CA ASP A 65 -13.93 -4.90 11.21
C ASP A 65 -12.77 -4.11 11.84
N ARG A 66 -11.50 -4.52 11.66
CA ARG A 66 -10.33 -3.84 12.22
C ARG A 66 -9.13 -3.97 11.27
N ILE A 67 -8.41 -2.88 11.04
CA ILE A 67 -6.99 -2.89 10.58
C ILE A 67 -6.09 -3.58 11.64
N GLY A 68 -6.67 -4.00 12.77
CA GLY A 68 -6.02 -4.82 13.75
C GLY A 68 -5.60 -6.16 13.15
N LEU A 69 -4.28 -6.37 13.11
CA LEU A 69 -3.58 -7.65 13.21
C LEU A 69 -3.10 -8.31 11.91
N TYR A 70 -3.54 -7.91 10.72
CA TYR A 70 -2.89 -8.41 9.50
C TYR A 70 -1.72 -7.54 9.05
N LYS A 71 -0.61 -7.60 9.81
CA LYS A 71 0.70 -7.03 9.44
C LYS A 71 1.16 -7.42 8.02
N THR A 72 0.57 -8.45 7.43
CA THR A 72 0.90 -8.95 6.08
C THR A 72 0.43 -7.99 4.98
N HIS A 73 -0.70 -7.29 5.16
CA HIS A 73 -1.25 -6.40 4.14
C HIS A 73 -0.79 -4.95 4.31
N LEU A 74 -0.42 -4.54 5.53
CA LEU A 74 0.07 -3.19 5.80
C LEU A 74 1.49 -3.03 5.29
N VAL A 75 1.70 -2.03 4.42
CA VAL A 75 3.03 -1.74 3.86
C VAL A 75 3.67 -0.53 4.51
N GLY A 76 2.85 0.45 4.89
CA GLY A 76 3.32 1.68 5.51
C GLY A 76 2.18 2.64 5.79
N ALA A 77 2.54 3.84 6.18
CA ALA A 77 1.59 4.92 6.40
C ALA A 77 2.20 6.26 6.02
N LEU A 78 1.35 7.17 5.54
CA LEU A 78 1.63 8.61 5.51
C LEU A 78 1.00 9.24 6.74
N GLU A 79 1.80 9.98 7.51
CA GLU A 79 1.33 10.75 8.66
C GLU A 79 1.59 12.24 8.39
N LEU A 80 0.54 13.06 8.51
CA LEU A 80 0.62 14.51 8.38
C LEU A 80 0.23 15.12 9.73
N PHE A 81 1.15 15.88 10.32
CA PHE A 81 0.98 16.52 11.63
C PHE A 81 0.57 17.98 11.47
N GLY A 82 -0.22 18.49 12.42
CA GLY A 82 -0.74 19.86 12.36
C GLY A 82 -1.93 19.98 11.42
N THR A 83 -2.17 21.21 10.93
CA THR A 83 -3.29 21.51 10.03
C THR A 83 -2.78 21.68 8.61
N LEU A 84 -3.27 20.86 7.69
CA LEU A 84 -3.01 21.00 6.27
C LEU A 84 -3.91 22.11 5.70
N HIS A 85 -3.39 23.32 5.49
CA HIS A 85 -4.21 24.45 5.02
C HIS A 85 -4.56 24.41 3.52
N HIS A 86 -3.80 23.65 2.72
CA HIS A 86 -3.99 23.58 1.28
C HIS A 86 -4.31 22.15 0.84
N SER A 87 -5.24 22.00 -0.10
CA SER A 87 -5.50 20.73 -0.76
C SER A 87 -4.47 20.49 -1.85
N GLY A 88 -4.12 19.23 -2.12
CA GLY A 88 -3.32 18.89 -3.27
C GLY A 88 -2.72 17.50 -3.24
N PRO A 89 -2.02 17.13 -4.31
CA PRO A 89 -1.36 15.84 -4.44
C PRO A 89 -0.15 15.76 -3.50
N VAL A 90 -0.08 14.67 -2.75
CA VAL A 90 1.09 14.31 -1.95
C VAL A 90 1.64 13.00 -2.50
N THR A 91 2.89 13.05 -2.97
CA THR A 91 3.61 11.87 -3.47
C THR A 91 4.62 11.39 -2.44
N PHE A 92 4.62 10.09 -2.16
CA PHE A 92 5.54 9.45 -1.23
C PHE A 92 5.89 8.04 -1.70
N THR A 93 6.99 7.47 -1.18
CA THR A 93 7.47 6.14 -1.55
C THR A 93 7.39 5.17 -0.38
N LEU A 94 7.00 3.92 -0.65
CA LEU A 94 6.96 2.85 0.33
C LEU A 94 7.66 1.58 -0.17
N PRO A 95 8.51 0.92 0.65
CA PRO A 95 9.11 -0.35 0.27
C PRO A 95 8.08 -1.48 0.28
N LEU A 96 7.89 -2.16 -0.84
CA LEU A 96 6.96 -3.27 -1.01
C LEU A 96 7.58 -4.64 -0.75
N THR A 97 8.90 -4.80 -0.91
CA THR A 97 9.57 -6.11 -0.94
C THR A 97 9.16 -7.03 0.22
N ARG A 98 9.18 -6.52 1.46
CA ARG A 98 8.83 -7.31 2.64
C ARG A 98 7.36 -7.73 2.65
N ALA A 99 6.45 -6.84 2.23
CA ALA A 99 5.03 -7.11 2.17
C ALA A 99 4.71 -8.16 1.11
N LEU A 100 5.32 -8.04 -0.09
CA LEU A 100 5.17 -9.01 -1.18
C LEU A 100 5.67 -10.40 -0.77
N LYS A 101 6.87 -10.49 -0.15
CA LYS A 101 7.38 -11.75 0.43
C LYS A 101 6.40 -12.36 1.43
N ALA A 102 5.84 -11.55 2.32
CA ALA A 102 4.91 -12.01 3.34
C ALA A 102 3.57 -12.50 2.74
N LEU A 103 3.07 -11.83 1.70
CA LEU A 103 1.86 -12.23 0.99
C LEU A 103 2.06 -13.54 0.21
N ALA A 104 3.17 -13.66 -0.52
CA ALA A 104 3.52 -14.87 -1.26
C ALA A 104 3.65 -16.08 -0.32
N LYS A 105 4.35 -15.92 0.82
CA LYS A 105 4.47 -16.98 1.85
C LYS A 105 3.12 -17.44 2.39
N LYS A 106 2.12 -16.55 2.44
CA LYS A 106 0.76 -16.87 2.91
C LYS A 106 -0.19 -17.29 1.78
N LYS A 107 0.31 -17.53 0.55
CA LYS A 107 -0.51 -17.82 -0.64
C LYS A 107 -1.62 -16.78 -0.88
N LYS A 108 -1.36 -15.53 -0.50
CA LYS A 108 -2.24 -14.36 -0.74
C LYS A 108 -1.79 -13.51 -1.93
N LEU A 109 -0.72 -13.95 -2.57
CA LEU A 109 -0.21 -13.44 -3.82
C LEU A 109 0.10 -14.67 -4.65
N ASP A 110 -0.66 -14.87 -5.72
CA ASP A 110 -0.35 -15.90 -6.70
C ASP A 110 0.68 -15.33 -7.67
N LEU A 111 1.84 -15.97 -7.75
CA LEU A 111 2.96 -15.52 -8.57
C LEU A 111 2.87 -16.03 -10.02
N ASP A 112 2.01 -17.02 -10.26
CA ASP A 112 1.87 -17.69 -11.55
C ASP A 112 0.65 -17.18 -12.33
N ILE A 113 -0.23 -16.42 -11.67
CA ILE A 113 -1.35 -15.73 -12.29
C ILE A 113 -0.99 -14.24 -12.44
N ASP A 114 -1.27 -13.65 -13.61
CA ASP A 114 -1.18 -12.21 -13.86
C ASP A 114 -2.32 -11.47 -13.14
N GLN A 115 -2.32 -11.51 -11.80
CA GLN A 115 -3.26 -10.77 -10.98
C GLN A 115 -2.72 -9.38 -10.65
N PRO A 116 -3.53 -8.32 -10.78
CA PRO A 116 -3.11 -7.00 -10.38
C PRO A 116 -2.89 -6.94 -8.87
N LEU A 117 -1.85 -6.21 -8.46
CA LEU A 117 -1.64 -5.85 -7.06
C LEU A 117 -2.66 -4.78 -6.68
N GLN A 118 -3.59 -5.09 -5.78
CA GLN A 118 -4.53 -4.12 -5.26
C GLN A 118 -3.84 -3.29 -4.17
N VAL A 119 -3.78 -1.98 -4.36
CA VAL A 119 -3.30 -1.01 -3.36
C VAL A 119 -4.50 -0.22 -2.85
N GLY A 120 -4.65 -0.18 -1.53
CA GLY A 120 -5.76 0.50 -0.85
C GLY A 120 -5.27 1.52 0.15
N LEU A 121 -5.98 2.65 0.24
CA LEU A 121 -5.72 3.70 1.23
C LEU A 121 -6.76 3.62 2.34
N VAL A 122 -6.29 3.66 3.58
CA VAL A 122 -7.15 3.56 4.76
C VAL A 122 -6.84 4.65 5.76
N PRO A 123 -7.81 5.50 6.12
CA PRO A 123 -7.63 6.53 7.11
C PRO A 123 -7.57 5.87 8.49
N ASP A 124 -6.57 6.27 9.27
CA ASP A 124 -6.41 5.89 10.67
C ASP A 124 -6.50 7.14 11.53
N SER A 125 -7.71 7.69 11.59
CA SER A 125 -8.01 8.80 12.46
C SER A 125 -8.79 8.31 13.67
N LYS A 126 -8.17 8.40 14.85
CA LYS A 126 -8.91 8.39 16.13
C LYS A 126 -9.63 9.72 16.38
N ARG A 127 -9.26 10.78 15.65
CA ARG A 127 -9.64 12.18 15.92
C ARG A 127 -10.40 12.89 14.81
N ILE A 128 -10.71 12.21 13.70
CA ILE A 128 -11.39 12.79 12.53
C ILE A 128 -12.58 11.91 12.22
N ARG A 129 -13.73 12.51 11.92
CA ARG A 129 -14.88 11.76 11.39
C ARG A 129 -14.44 11.13 10.07
N ARG A 130 -14.33 9.80 10.03
CA ARG A 130 -13.85 9.05 8.85
C ARG A 130 -14.69 9.35 7.61
N ASP A 131 -15.94 9.70 7.82
CA ASP A 131 -16.92 10.03 6.78
C ASP A 131 -16.62 11.36 6.07
N SER A 132 -15.72 12.19 6.61
CA SER A 132 -15.28 13.46 6.00
C SER A 132 -13.88 13.38 5.36
N LEU A 133 -13.23 12.22 5.37
CA LEU A 133 -11.93 12.02 4.73
C LEU A 133 -12.16 11.56 3.30
N GLU A 134 -12.09 12.50 2.35
CA GLU A 134 -12.24 12.24 0.91
C GLU A 134 -10.89 12.02 0.20
N ALA A 135 -9.85 11.57 0.92
CA ALA A 135 -8.55 11.35 0.31
C ALA A 135 -8.59 10.21 -0.72
N THR A 136 -8.10 10.47 -1.92
CA THR A 136 -8.13 9.52 -3.04
C THR A 136 -6.73 9.13 -3.49
N LEU A 137 -6.55 7.86 -3.87
CA LEU A 137 -5.38 7.38 -4.60
C LEU A 137 -5.45 7.87 -6.04
N GLU A 138 -4.60 8.82 -6.40
CA GLU A 138 -4.51 9.33 -7.77
C GLU A 138 -3.68 8.39 -8.64
N SER A 139 -2.48 8.06 -8.18
CA SER A 139 -1.54 7.21 -8.89
C SER A 139 -0.79 6.27 -7.95
N VAL A 140 -0.43 5.11 -8.50
CA VAL A 140 0.46 4.14 -7.85
C VAL A 140 1.38 3.57 -8.91
N ASN A 141 2.67 3.84 -8.79
CA ASN A 141 3.71 3.38 -9.70
C ASN A 141 4.67 2.45 -8.96
N ILE A 142 4.87 1.24 -9.48
CA ILE A 142 5.83 0.30 -8.92
C ILE A 142 7.18 0.49 -9.59
N LYS A 143 8.22 0.72 -8.78
CA LYS A 143 9.61 0.92 -9.24
C LYS A 143 10.51 -0.17 -8.65
N ILE A 144 11.56 -0.50 -9.39
CA ILE A 144 12.59 -1.47 -9.00
C ILE A 144 13.90 -0.69 -8.82
N PHE A 145 14.62 -0.98 -7.74
CA PHE A 145 15.96 -0.49 -7.45
C PHE A 145 16.91 -1.65 -7.19
#